data_AF-A0A924B055-F1
#
_entry.id   AF-A0A924B055-F1
#
_cell.length_a   1.000
_cell.length_b   1.000
_cell.length_c   1.000
_cell.angle_alpha   90.00
_cell.angle_beta   90.00
_cell.angle_gamma   90.00
#
_symmetry.space_group_name_H-M   'P 1'
#
loop_
_entity.id
_entity.type
_entity.pdbx_description
1 polymer ?
#
loop_
_entity_poly.entity_id
_entity_poly.type
_entity_poly.pdbx_seq_one_letter_code
_entity_poly.pdbx_strand_id
1 'polypeptide(L)'
;MIELSSFDPQVISETYSELYRKGLSLSDISKQTGKSKSVIRRNLARTGIELRSNLAIPISRMKTEGGKTNIRPPYGFCYFQGQVVPDQNEYENLLLIYRLWKADTNPNRVSNRLNEKKVRPRIAKFWNRNSIVNILTRFEQKQTVPKGGQLELR
;
A
#
# COMPACT_ATOMS: atom_id res chain seq x y z
N MET A 1 -19.86 47.29 -13.71
CA MET A 1 -18.86 46.58 -14.53
C MET A 1 -18.26 45.49 -13.62
N ILE A 2 -18.54 44.18 -13.71
CA ILE A 2 -19.18 43.29 -14.70
C ILE A 2 -20.03 42.26 -13.93
N GLU A 3 -21.07 41.74 -14.58
CA GLU A 3 -22.11 40.84 -14.07
C GLU A 3 -21.63 39.52 -13.44
N LEU A 4 -22.29 39.15 -12.34
CA LEU A 4 -22.45 37.78 -11.87
C LEU A 4 -23.46 37.07 -12.78
N SER A 5 -23.04 36.06 -13.56
CA SER A 5 -23.85 34.88 -13.92
C SER A 5 -23.26 34.14 -15.13
N SER A 6 -22.46 33.10 -14.90
CA SER A 6 -22.25 32.05 -15.90
C SER A 6 -22.75 30.72 -15.33
N PHE A 7 -24.06 30.63 -15.12
CA PHE A 7 -24.74 29.38 -14.78
C PHE A 7 -25.06 28.58 -16.04
N ASP A 8 -24.15 28.58 -17.02
CA ASP A 8 -24.28 27.77 -18.22
C ASP A 8 -23.68 26.38 -17.93
N PRO A 9 -24.50 25.30 -17.94
CA PRO A 9 -24.01 23.93 -17.76
C PRO A 9 -22.87 23.55 -18.73
N GLN A 10 -22.81 24.19 -19.90
CA GLN A 10 -21.80 23.94 -20.94
C GLN A 10 -20.44 24.54 -20.57
N VAL A 11 -20.41 25.77 -20.05
CA VAL A 11 -19.17 26.42 -19.58
C VAL A 11 -18.59 25.68 -18.37
N ILE A 12 -19.48 25.20 -17.50
CA ILE A 12 -19.13 24.42 -16.32
C ILE A 12 -18.51 23.07 -16.72
N SER A 13 -19.04 22.40 -17.74
CA SER A 13 -18.52 21.11 -18.22
C SER A 13 -17.18 21.26 -18.95
N GLU A 14 -16.98 22.35 -19.69
CA GLU A 14 -15.70 22.71 -20.34
C GLU A 14 -14.61 22.95 -19.29
N THR A 15 -14.93 23.69 -18.23
CA THR A 15 -14.01 23.97 -17.10
C THR A 15 -13.53 22.68 -16.43
N TYR A 16 -14.43 21.72 -16.16
CA TYR A 16 -14.03 20.44 -15.58
C TYR A 16 -13.18 19.61 -16.53
N SER A 17 -13.51 19.65 -17.82
CA SER A 17 -12.76 18.96 -18.88
C SER A 17 -11.34 19.46 -18.97
N GLU A 18 -11.13 20.78 -18.91
CA GLU A 18 -9.81 21.39 -18.93
C GLU A 18 -8.99 21.02 -17.68
N LEU A 19 -9.59 21.12 -16.48
CA LEU A 19 -8.90 20.74 -15.24
C LEU A 19 -8.51 19.26 -15.24
N TYR A 20 -9.37 18.38 -15.77
CA TYR A 20 -9.07 16.96 -15.88
C TYR A 20 -7.93 16.67 -16.85
N ARG A 21 -7.92 17.33 -18.02
CA ARG A 21 -6.84 17.24 -19.02
C ARG A 21 -5.50 17.75 -18.47
N LYS A 22 -5.50 18.78 -17.62
CA LYS A 22 -4.32 19.30 -16.90
C LYS A 22 -3.73 18.33 -15.86
N GLY A 23 -4.33 17.16 -15.67
CA GLY A 23 -3.77 16.13 -14.81
C GLY A 23 -4.52 15.96 -13.49
N LEU A 24 -5.38 16.89 -13.10
CA LEU A 24 -6.05 16.89 -11.80
C LEU A 24 -6.98 15.67 -11.64
N SER A 25 -7.00 15.11 -10.43
CA SER A 25 -7.95 14.04 -10.11
C SER A 25 -9.35 14.61 -9.90
N LEU A 26 -10.38 13.76 -9.99
CA LEU A 26 -11.75 14.15 -9.62
C LEU A 26 -11.84 14.69 -8.18
N SER A 27 -10.93 14.27 -7.30
CA SER A 27 -10.88 14.77 -5.93
C SER A 27 -10.30 16.17 -5.83
N ASP A 28 -9.33 16.51 -6.67
CA ASP A 28 -8.73 17.84 -6.69
C ASP A 28 -9.68 18.84 -7.35
N ILE A 29 -10.33 18.45 -8.45
CA ILE A 29 -11.39 19.24 -9.09
C ILE A 29 -12.52 19.50 -8.09
N SER A 30 -12.92 18.50 -7.29
CA SER A 30 -13.95 18.66 -6.26
C SER A 30 -13.56 19.66 -5.18
N LYS A 31 -12.31 19.62 -4.70
CA LYS A 31 -11.80 20.60 -3.73
C LYS A 31 -11.74 22.02 -4.32
N GLN A 32 -11.36 22.14 -5.58
CA GLN A 32 -11.20 23.43 -6.25
C GLN A 32 -12.53 24.08 -6.64
N THR A 33 -13.52 23.28 -7.03
CA THR A 33 -14.80 23.76 -7.57
C THR A 33 -15.96 23.68 -6.57
N GLY A 34 -15.76 23.03 -5.42
CA GLY A 34 -16.79 22.78 -4.42
C GLY A 34 -17.89 21.81 -4.89
N LYS A 35 -17.78 21.23 -6.09
CA LYS A 35 -18.77 20.28 -6.62
C LYS A 35 -18.45 18.86 -6.22
N SER A 36 -19.49 18.05 -6.07
CA SER A 36 -19.33 16.64 -5.73
C SER A 36 -18.68 15.87 -6.89
N LYS A 37 -17.88 14.85 -6.53
CA LYS A 37 -17.21 13.97 -7.50
C LYS A 37 -18.19 13.32 -8.49
N SER A 38 -19.43 13.04 -8.05
CA SER A 38 -20.48 12.47 -8.89
C SER A 38 -20.98 13.46 -9.96
N VAL A 39 -21.09 14.75 -9.62
CA VAL A 39 -21.46 15.81 -10.57
C VAL A 39 -20.35 16.02 -11.59
N ILE A 40 -19.10 16.08 -11.15
CA ILE A 40 -17.93 16.23 -12.03
C ILE A 40 -17.85 15.04 -13.00
N ARG A 41 -17.98 13.80 -12.48
CA ARG A 41 -17.98 12.57 -13.28
C ARG A 41 -19.06 12.58 -14.37
N ARG A 42 -20.28 12.96 -14.02
CA ARG A 42 -21.41 13.03 -14.97
C ARG A 42 -21.15 14.04 -16.08
N ASN A 43 -20.56 15.19 -15.76
CA ASN A 43 -20.24 16.22 -16.74
C ASN A 43 -19.10 15.78 -17.68
N LEU A 44 -18.04 15.16 -17.16
CA LEU A 44 -16.94 14.63 -17.98
C LEU A 44 -17.42 13.50 -18.92
N ALA A 45 -18.33 12.64 -18.45
CA ALA A 45 -18.94 11.62 -19.30
C ALA A 45 -19.79 12.23 -20.42
N ARG A 46 -20.49 13.34 -20.16
CA ARG A 46 -21.26 14.06 -21.19
C ARG A 46 -20.40 14.74 -22.24
N THR A 47 -19.18 15.15 -21.89
CA THR A 47 -18.22 15.73 -22.84
C THR A 47 -17.40 14.67 -23.60
N GLY A 48 -17.72 13.38 -23.43
CA GLY A 48 -17.04 12.28 -24.12
C GLY A 48 -15.65 11.98 -23.60
N ILE A 49 -15.27 12.51 -22.43
CA ILE A 49 -13.95 12.25 -21.84
C ILE A 49 -13.95 10.87 -21.17
N GLU A 50 -13.12 9.98 -21.68
CA GLU A 50 -12.83 8.71 -21.03
C GLU A 50 -12.13 8.97 -19.69
N LEU A 51 -12.78 8.53 -18.61
CA LEU A 51 -12.22 8.65 -17.29
C LEU A 51 -11.14 7.59 -17.09
N ARG A 52 -10.02 8.00 -16.52
CA ARG A 52 -8.94 7.11 -16.04
C ARG A 52 -9.54 5.90 -15.34
N SER A 53 -9.21 4.73 -15.85
CA SER A 53 -9.70 3.46 -15.32
C SER A 53 -9.25 3.29 -13.87
N ASN A 54 -10.20 3.22 -12.94
CA ASN A 54 -9.95 2.77 -11.57
C ASN A 54 -10.04 1.24 -11.50
N LEU A 55 -9.49 0.55 -12.50
CA LEU A 55 -9.51 -0.91 -12.53
C LEU A 55 -8.65 -1.41 -11.38
N ALA A 56 -9.27 -2.15 -10.47
CA ALA A 56 -8.53 -2.90 -9.47
C ALA A 56 -7.61 -3.87 -10.21
N ILE A 57 -6.30 -3.66 -10.09
CA ILE A 57 -5.31 -4.58 -10.66
C ILE A 57 -5.52 -5.94 -9.98
N PRO A 58 -5.54 -7.06 -10.72
CA PRO A 58 -5.60 -8.39 -10.11
C PRO A 58 -4.47 -8.59 -9.10
N ILE A 59 -4.77 -9.20 -7.96
CA ILE A 59 -3.83 -9.42 -6.84
C ILE A 59 -2.53 -10.12 -7.30
N SER A 60 -2.60 -10.95 -8.34
CA SER A 60 -1.44 -11.64 -8.93
C SER A 60 -0.45 -10.70 -9.63
N ARG A 61 -0.93 -9.70 -10.40
CA ARG A 61 -0.11 -8.64 -11.01
C ARG A 61 0.34 -7.59 -9.98
N MET A 62 -0.44 -7.37 -8.92
CA MET A 62 -0.07 -6.47 -7.82
C MET A 62 1.19 -6.92 -7.06
N LYS A 63 1.47 -8.23 -6.99
CA LYS A 63 2.65 -8.77 -6.30
C LYS A 63 3.96 -8.49 -7.05
N THR A 64 3.90 -8.33 -8.37
CA THR A 64 5.08 -8.24 -9.24
C THR A 64 5.47 -6.80 -9.59
N GLU A 65 4.53 -5.85 -9.58
CA GLU A 65 4.78 -4.46 -10.02
C GLU A 65 5.15 -3.48 -8.89
N GLY A 66 5.39 -3.96 -7.66
CA GLY A 66 6.14 -3.19 -6.64
C GLY A 66 5.52 -1.85 -6.22
N GLY A 67 4.22 -1.66 -6.39
CA GLY A 67 3.52 -0.42 -6.05
C GLY A 67 2.91 -0.41 -4.65
N LYS A 68 2.80 0.77 -4.03
CA LYS A 68 2.13 0.96 -2.74
C LYS A 68 0.66 0.57 -2.81
N THR A 69 0.29 -0.46 -2.07
CA THR A 69 -1.12 -0.86 -1.89
C THR A 69 -1.66 -0.41 -0.53
N ASN A 70 -2.98 -0.53 -0.33
CA ASN A 70 -3.61 -0.29 0.97
C ASN A 70 -3.29 -1.41 1.99
N ILE A 71 -2.63 -2.49 1.57
CA ILE A 71 -2.20 -3.59 2.42
C ILE A 71 -0.74 -3.36 2.81
N ARG A 72 -0.46 -3.41 4.12
CA ARG A 72 0.90 -3.27 4.63
C ARG A 72 1.76 -4.45 4.16
N PRO A 73 3.04 -4.23 3.80
CA PRO A 73 3.95 -5.31 3.46
C PRO A 73 4.15 -6.28 4.65
N PRO A 74 4.63 -7.50 4.37
CA PRO A 74 5.01 -8.46 5.41
C PRO A 74 5.94 -7.88 6.48
N TYR A 75 5.97 -8.49 7.65
CA TYR A 75 6.84 -8.06 8.76
C TYR A 75 8.31 -8.01 8.31
N GLY A 76 9.03 -6.97 8.74
CA GLY A 76 10.39 -6.70 8.26
C GLY A 76 10.48 -5.85 6.99
N PHE A 77 9.36 -5.54 6.35
CA PHE A 77 9.31 -4.68 5.15
C PHE A 77 8.32 -3.52 5.32
N CYS A 78 8.62 -2.40 4.66
CA CYS A 78 7.78 -1.22 4.59
C CYS A 78 7.73 -0.64 3.17
N TYR A 79 6.86 0.35 2.94
CA TYR A 79 6.86 1.09 1.68
C TYR A 79 7.73 2.34 1.80
N PHE A 80 8.68 2.50 0.89
CA PHE A 80 9.47 3.72 0.73
C PHE A 80 9.40 4.16 -0.73
N GLN A 81 8.99 5.42 -0.97
CA GLN A 81 8.79 5.96 -2.32
C GLN A 81 7.96 5.08 -3.26
N GLY A 82 6.94 4.40 -2.70
CA GLY A 82 6.06 3.53 -3.47
C GLY A 82 6.56 2.09 -3.64
N GLN A 83 7.83 1.83 -3.33
CA GLN A 83 8.47 0.51 -3.44
C GLN A 83 8.52 -0.21 -2.10
N VAL A 84 8.53 -1.54 -2.13
CA VAL A 84 8.70 -2.35 -0.91
C VAL A 84 10.19 -2.48 -0.60
N VAL A 85 10.59 -2.01 0.57
CA VAL A 85 11.98 -2.03 1.04
C VAL A 85 12.08 -2.65 2.45
N PRO A 86 13.27 -3.10 2.88
CA PRO A 86 13.52 -3.50 4.26
C PRO A 86 13.17 -2.38 5.26
N ASP A 87 12.49 -2.73 6.35
CA ASP A 87 12.18 -1.80 7.43
C ASP A 87 13.35 -1.71 8.42
N GLN A 88 13.80 -0.49 8.75
CA GLN A 88 14.99 -0.29 9.60
C GLN A 88 14.88 -0.91 10.99
N ASN A 89 13.68 -0.99 11.56
CA ASN A 89 13.49 -1.50 12.93
C ASN A 89 13.13 -2.98 12.95
N GLU A 90 12.37 -3.44 11.95
CA GLU A 90 11.84 -4.79 11.93
C GLU A 90 12.69 -5.78 11.16
N TYR A 91 13.50 -5.32 10.20
CA TYR A 91 14.24 -6.22 9.33
C TYR A 91 15.30 -7.02 10.10
N GLU A 92 16.01 -6.38 11.03
CA GLU A 92 16.95 -7.07 11.93
C GLU A 92 16.24 -8.12 12.79
N ASN A 93 15.02 -7.82 13.26
CA ASN A 93 14.21 -8.78 13.99
C ASN A 93 13.79 -9.95 13.10
N LEU A 94 13.44 -9.69 11.83
CA LEU A 94 13.11 -10.73 10.85
C LEU A 94 14.32 -11.64 10.58
N LEU A 95 15.53 -11.07 10.43
CA LEU A 95 16.78 -11.83 10.29
C LEU A 95 17.04 -12.70 11.53
N LEU A 96 16.84 -12.16 12.73
CA LEU A 96 16.94 -12.91 13.97
C LEU A 96 15.94 -14.06 14.02
N ILE A 97 14.67 -13.83 13.65
CA ILE A 97 13.64 -14.86 13.59
C ILE A 97 14.06 -15.96 12.62
N TYR A 98 14.58 -15.60 11.44
CA TYR A 98 15.07 -16.55 10.46
C TYR A 98 16.22 -17.41 11.00
N ARG A 99 17.21 -16.80 11.67
CA ARG A 99 18.32 -17.53 12.31
C ARG A 99 17.82 -18.47 13.42
N LEU A 100 16.89 -17.99 14.26
CA LEU A 100 16.29 -18.79 15.31
C LEU A 100 15.52 -19.99 14.74
N TRP A 101 14.76 -19.78 13.66
CA TRP A 101 14.05 -20.86 12.97
C TRP A 101 14.98 -21.93 12.39
N LYS A 102 16.12 -21.50 11.81
CA LYS A 102 17.14 -22.44 11.32
C LYS A 102 17.79 -23.26 12.43
N ALA A 103 17.84 -22.73 13.65
CA ALA A 103 18.38 -23.44 14.82
C ALA A 103 17.32 -24.24 15.60
N ASP A 104 16.06 -23.81 15.60
CA ASP A 104 14.96 -24.39 16.37
C ASP A 104 13.62 -24.17 15.66
N THR A 105 12.95 -25.27 15.30
CA THR A 105 11.70 -25.24 14.55
C THR A 105 10.49 -24.90 15.43
N ASN A 106 10.61 -24.91 16.77
CA ASN A 106 9.45 -24.72 17.64
C ASN A 106 9.03 -23.23 17.74
N PRO A 107 7.84 -22.85 17.23
CA PRO A 107 7.42 -21.44 17.21
C PRO A 107 7.27 -20.82 18.60
N ASN A 108 6.93 -21.61 19.63
CA ASN A 108 6.82 -21.13 21.00
C ASN A 108 8.19 -20.75 21.58
N ARG A 109 9.23 -21.53 21.27
CA ARG A 109 10.59 -21.24 21.74
C ARG A 109 11.12 -19.98 21.06
N VAL A 110 10.82 -19.80 19.77
CA VAL A 110 11.13 -18.57 19.04
C VAL A 110 10.44 -17.37 19.69
N SER A 111 9.13 -17.44 19.97
CA SER A 111 8.43 -16.33 20.63
C SER A 111 8.98 -16.00 22.02
N ASN A 112 9.29 -17.03 22.83
CA ASN A 112 9.86 -16.84 24.17
C ASN A 112 11.23 -16.15 24.10
N ARG A 113 12.12 -16.62 23.22
CA ARG A 113 13.44 -16.01 23.02
C ARG A 113 13.37 -14.57 22.54
N LEU A 114 12.40 -14.23 21.68
CA LEU A 114 12.22 -12.84 21.24
C LEU A 114 11.74 -11.95 22.38
N ASN A 115 10.79 -12.45 23.19
CA ASN A 115 10.29 -11.73 24.36
C ASN A 115 11.37 -11.54 25.43
N GLU A 116 12.17 -12.57 25.70
CA GLU A 116 13.33 -12.52 26.60
C GLU A 116 14.35 -11.48 26.13
N LYS A 117 14.63 -11.43 24.82
CA LYS A 117 15.49 -10.41 24.19
C LYS A 117 14.83 -9.03 24.06
N LYS A 118 13.60 -8.86 24.56
CA LYS A 118 12.80 -7.62 24.49
C LYS A 118 12.61 -7.09 23.06
N VAL A 119 12.68 -7.98 22.07
CA VAL A 119 12.39 -7.65 20.67
C VAL A 119 10.89 -7.46 20.52
N ARG A 120 10.46 -6.28 20.07
CA ARG A 120 9.03 -5.96 19.96
C ARG A 120 8.47 -6.34 18.58
N PRO A 121 7.27 -6.93 18.52
CA PRO A 121 6.54 -7.03 17.27
C PRO A 121 6.01 -5.65 16.84
N ARG A 122 5.55 -5.54 15.58
CA ARG A 122 5.12 -4.28 14.95
C ARG A 122 4.05 -3.48 15.72
N ILE A 123 3.10 -4.19 16.35
CA ILE A 123 1.92 -3.58 17.00
C ILE A 123 1.78 -4.05 18.45
N ALA A 124 1.91 -5.34 18.68
CA ALA A 124 1.67 -5.93 19.99
C ALA A 124 2.81 -5.63 20.99
N LYS A 125 2.52 -5.84 22.28
CA LYS A 125 3.52 -5.68 23.34
C LYS A 125 4.52 -6.85 23.39
N PHE A 126 4.07 -8.05 23.03
CA PHE A 126 4.84 -9.30 23.10
C PHE A 126 4.56 -10.18 21.88
N TRP A 127 5.54 -11.00 21.53
CA TRP A 127 5.38 -12.06 20.54
C TRP A 127 4.52 -13.19 21.09
N ASN A 128 3.62 -13.69 20.25
CA ASN A 128 2.85 -14.90 20.49
C ASN A 128 3.17 -15.93 19.41
N ARG A 129 2.81 -17.20 19.68
CA ARG A 129 3.04 -18.33 18.78
C ARG A 129 2.47 -18.08 17.37
N ASN A 130 1.26 -17.55 17.26
CA ASN A 130 0.56 -17.41 15.99
C ASN A 130 1.25 -16.38 15.07
N SER A 131 1.74 -15.28 15.63
CA SER A 131 2.54 -14.29 14.89
C SER A 131 3.81 -14.91 14.31
N ILE A 132 4.47 -15.79 15.07
CA ILE A 132 5.65 -16.51 14.60
C ILE A 132 5.29 -17.50 13.50
N VAL A 133 4.27 -18.34 13.72
CA VAL A 133 3.79 -19.29 12.69
C VAL A 133 3.52 -18.58 11.37
N ASN A 134 2.81 -17.44 11.39
CA ASN A 134 2.53 -16.66 10.18
C ASN A 134 3.81 -16.16 9.47
N ILE A 135 4.89 -15.87 10.19
CA ILE A 135 6.17 -15.50 9.59
C ILE A 135 6.86 -16.74 9.02
N LEU A 136 6.89 -17.85 9.76
CA LEU A 136 7.56 -19.08 9.34
C LEU A 136 6.90 -19.70 8.10
N THR A 137 5.56 -19.70 8.04
CA THR A 137 4.82 -20.17 6.85
C THR A 137 5.22 -19.40 5.59
N ARG A 138 5.58 -18.12 5.69
CA ARG A 138 6.08 -17.34 4.54
C ARG A 138 7.48 -17.76 4.10
N PHE A 139 8.35 -18.14 5.03
CA PHE A 139 9.65 -18.73 4.71
C PHE A 139 9.48 -20.09 4.02
N GLU A 140 8.58 -20.94 4.54
CA GLU A 140 8.28 -22.26 3.96
C GLU A 140 7.67 -22.16 2.57
N GLN A 141 6.73 -21.23 2.37
CA GLN A 141 6.10 -20.95 1.07
C GLN A 141 7.02 -20.20 0.09
N LYS A 142 8.29 -19.95 0.46
CA LYS A 142 9.29 -19.21 -0.35
C LYS A 142 8.81 -17.82 -0.79
N GLN A 143 7.93 -17.19 0.00
CA GLN A 143 7.50 -15.81 -0.20
C GLN A 143 8.55 -14.81 0.32
N THR A 144 9.34 -15.25 1.30
CA THR A 144 10.52 -14.52 1.76
C THR A 144 11.72 -15.46 1.67
N VAL A 145 12.69 -15.14 0.80
CA VAL A 145 13.83 -16.02 0.51
C VAL A 145 15.15 -15.37 0.88
N PRO A 146 16.12 -16.14 1.39
CA PRO A 146 17.49 -15.66 1.56
C PRO A 146 18.17 -15.52 0.20
N LYS A 147 18.78 -14.36 -0.07
CA LYS A 147 19.60 -14.09 -1.25
C LYS A 147 20.76 -13.18 -0.84
N GLY A 148 22.00 -13.64 -1.04
CA GLY A 148 23.19 -12.86 -0.73
C GLY A 148 23.33 -12.42 0.74
N GLY A 149 22.76 -13.16 1.70
CA GLY A 149 22.76 -12.80 3.13
C GLY A 149 21.62 -11.88 3.57
N GLN A 150 20.76 -11.45 2.64
CA GLN A 150 19.56 -10.66 2.90
C GLN A 150 18.30 -11.49 2.64
N LEU A 151 17.19 -11.12 3.27
CA LEU A 151 15.86 -11.65 2.99
C LEU A 151 15.14 -10.75 1.99
N GLU A 152 14.70 -11.31 0.86
CA GLU A 152 13.94 -10.62 -0.19
C GLU A 152 12.53 -11.22 -0.31
N LEU A 153 11.56 -10.40 -0.71
CA LEU A 153 10.21 -10.87 -1.07
C LEU A 153 10.20 -11.42 -2.49
N ARG A 154 9.45 -12.50 -2.72
CA ARG A 154 9.32 -13.19 -4.02
C ARG A 154 7.87 -13.35 -4.45
#